data_AF-A0A8T1J5G3-F1
#
_entry.id   AF-A0A8T1J5G3-F1
#
_cell.length_a   1.000
_cell.length_b   1.000
_cell.length_c   1.000
_cell.angle_alpha   90.00
_cell.angle_beta   90.00
_cell.angle_gamma   90.00
#
_symmetry.space_group_name_H-M   'P 1'
#
loop_
_entity.id
_entity.type
_entity.pdbx_description
1 polymer ?
#
loop_
_entity_poly.entity_id
_entity_poly.type
_entity_poly.pdbx_seq_one_letter_code
_entity_poly.pdbx_strand_id
1 'polypeptide(L)'
;MDPDAVAELDATFVSAMPVSVAEETQGPAEGDATYEHPAADAGLEDYAHELPFLPDLTETSPTTLDYSAPNVQDDEHTSAEQSRLVAMLRSHEEIMIASGNALPLPAY
;
A
#
# COMPACT_ATOMS: atom_id res chain seq x y z
N MET A 1 -37.69 0.90 -0.43
CA MET A 1 -36.43 1.32 0.23
C MET A 1 -36.43 0.65 1.58
N ASP A 2 -35.83 -0.53 1.61
CA ASP A 2 -35.80 -1.39 2.78
C ASP A 2 -34.73 -0.87 3.75
N PRO A 3 -35.09 -0.57 5.02
CA PRO A 3 -34.15 -0.06 6.02
C PRO A 3 -33.18 -1.13 6.56
N ASP A 4 -33.20 -2.34 6.01
CA ASP A 4 -32.43 -3.49 6.48
C ASP A 4 -31.07 -3.66 5.78
N ALA A 5 -30.76 -2.79 4.80
CA ALA A 5 -29.48 -2.83 4.08
C ALA A 5 -28.29 -2.23 4.85
N VAL A 6 -28.51 -1.75 6.07
CA VAL A 6 -27.48 -1.18 6.96
C VAL A 6 -27.12 -2.13 8.10
N ALA A 7 -27.19 -3.45 7.86
CA ALA A 7 -26.67 -4.46 8.78
C ALA A 7 -25.15 -4.25 8.97
N GLU A 8 -24.87 -3.42 9.95
CA GLU A 8 -23.68 -3.17 10.73
C GLU A 8 -22.73 -4.37 10.70
N LEU A 9 -21.57 -4.16 10.06
CA LEU A 9 -20.48 -5.11 10.10
C LEU A 9 -19.87 -5.06 11.52
N ASP A 10 -20.47 -5.79 12.45
CA ASP A 10 -19.91 -6.04 13.79
C ASP A 10 -18.72 -7.01 13.66
N ALA A 11 -17.62 -6.48 13.12
CA ALA A 11 -16.37 -7.20 12.98
C ALA A 11 -15.57 -7.08 14.28
N THR A 12 -15.83 -7.98 15.22
CA THR A 12 -14.91 -8.24 16.33
C THR A 12 -13.61 -8.81 15.77
N PHE A 13 -12.60 -7.97 15.56
CA PHE A 13 -11.27 -8.38 15.11
C PHE A 13 -10.47 -8.95 16.29
N VAL A 14 -10.45 -10.28 16.44
CA VAL A 14 -9.56 -10.98 17.39
C VAL A 14 -8.22 -11.25 16.71
N SER A 15 -7.18 -10.52 17.15
CA SER A 15 -5.79 -10.80 16.77
C SER A 15 -5.20 -11.83 17.73
N ALA A 16 -4.93 -13.05 17.27
CA ALA A 16 -4.20 -14.06 18.03
C ALA A 16 -2.69 -13.92 17.78
N MET A 17 -1.94 -13.41 18.77
CA MET A 17 -0.48 -13.51 18.75
C MET A 17 -0.06 -14.90 19.24
N PRO A 18 0.75 -15.68 18.50
CA PRO A 18 1.29 -16.92 19.02
C PRO A 18 2.36 -16.60 20.08
N VAL A 19 2.02 -16.79 21.35
CA VAL A 19 2.98 -16.77 22.45
C VAL A 19 3.88 -18.00 22.30
N SER A 20 5.18 -17.76 22.15
CA SER A 20 6.17 -18.85 22.17
C SER A 20 6.31 -19.30 23.62
N VAL A 21 5.89 -20.54 23.90
CA VAL A 21 6.00 -21.17 25.22
C VAL A 21 7.48 -21.30 25.57
N ALA A 22 7.93 -20.54 26.57
CA ALA A 22 9.10 -20.87 27.37
C ALA A 22 8.59 -21.11 28.80
N GLU A 23 8.77 -22.34 29.24
CA GLU A 23 8.29 -22.86 30.51
C GLU A 23 9.03 -22.23 31.71
N GLU A 24 8.27 -22.04 32.80
CA GLU A 24 8.66 -22.06 34.21
C GLU A 24 8.66 -20.75 35.04
N THR A 25 7.91 -20.86 36.15
CA THR A 25 8.00 -20.23 37.48
C THR A 25 7.44 -18.81 37.75
N GLN A 26 6.12 -18.79 38.01
CA GLN A 26 5.40 -18.13 39.13
C GLN A 26 5.92 -16.81 39.74
N GLY A 27 5.19 -15.74 39.44
CA GLY A 27 4.99 -14.52 40.25
C GLY A 27 3.79 -13.76 39.68
N PRO A 28 2.94 -13.06 40.47
CA PRO A 28 1.87 -12.26 39.90
C PRO A 28 2.54 -11.14 39.10
N ALA A 29 2.52 -11.26 37.78
CA ALA A 29 2.96 -10.19 36.89
C ALA A 29 1.94 -9.06 36.99
N GLU A 30 2.15 -8.20 37.97
CA GLU A 30 1.61 -6.85 38.00
C GLU A 30 1.83 -6.22 36.62
N GLY A 31 0.74 -5.84 35.96
CA GLY A 31 0.78 -5.01 34.76
C GLY A 31 0.57 -5.78 33.45
N ASP A 32 -0.65 -6.27 33.25
CA ASP A 32 -1.28 -6.11 31.93
C ASP A 32 -1.53 -4.60 31.75
N ALA A 33 -0.46 -3.88 31.38
CA ALA A 33 -0.59 -2.50 30.92
C ALA A 33 -1.18 -2.58 29.51
N THR A 34 -2.49 -2.80 29.44
CA THR A 34 -3.25 -2.63 28.21
C THR A 34 -3.01 -1.20 27.74
N TYR A 35 -2.16 -1.03 26.72
CA TYR A 35 -2.01 0.23 26.01
C TYR A 35 -3.27 0.43 25.17
N GLU A 36 -4.33 0.88 25.84
CA GLU A 36 -5.48 1.48 25.19
C GLU A 36 -4.95 2.75 24.51
N HIS A 37 -4.77 2.71 23.19
CA HIS A 37 -4.77 3.94 22.41
C HIS A 37 -6.24 4.37 22.34
N PRO A 38 -6.70 5.35 23.14
CA PRO A 38 -8.04 5.88 22.95
C PRO A 38 -8.16 6.26 21.48
N ALA A 39 -9.30 5.93 20.86
CA ALA A 39 -9.57 6.35 19.49
C ALA A 39 -9.21 7.83 19.41
N ALA A 40 -8.19 8.15 18.61
CA ALA A 40 -7.85 9.53 18.39
C ALA A 40 -9.13 10.17 17.85
N ASP A 41 -9.70 11.10 18.61
CA ASP A 41 -10.66 12.06 18.09
C ASP A 41 -9.86 12.91 17.10
N ALA A 42 -9.60 12.33 15.94
CA ALA A 42 -8.86 12.92 14.87
C ALA A 42 -9.77 14.04 14.40
N GLY A 43 -9.60 15.23 14.98
CA GLY A 43 -10.37 16.41 14.64
C GLY A 43 -10.31 16.63 13.14
N LEU A 44 -11.33 16.15 12.44
CA LEU A 44 -11.42 16.20 10.98
C LEU A 44 -11.58 17.66 10.50
N GLU A 45 -11.81 18.58 11.44
CA GLU A 45 -11.95 20.01 11.19
C GLU A 45 -10.65 20.61 10.63
N ASP A 46 -9.49 20.15 11.12
CA ASP A 46 -8.21 20.57 10.57
C ASP A 46 -7.96 19.90 9.20
N TYR A 47 -8.43 18.69 8.94
CA TYR A 47 -8.26 18.07 7.61
C TYR A 47 -9.08 18.74 6.50
N ALA A 48 -10.07 19.58 6.83
CA ALA A 48 -10.89 20.29 5.85
C ALA A 48 -10.08 21.26 4.96
N HIS A 49 -9.02 21.86 5.50
CA HIS A 49 -8.16 22.77 4.72
C HIS A 49 -7.19 22.01 3.81
N GLU A 50 -7.02 20.70 4.00
CA GLU A 50 -6.20 19.83 3.14
C GLU A 50 -6.98 19.31 1.92
N LEU A 51 -8.31 19.27 2.00
CA LEU A 51 -9.20 18.83 0.91
C LEU A 51 -8.96 19.50 -0.46
N PRO A 52 -8.72 20.82 -0.58
CA PRO A 52 -8.45 21.45 -1.88
C PRO A 52 -7.08 21.07 -2.47
N PHE A 53 -6.19 20.44 -1.70
CA PHE A 53 -4.89 19.94 -2.17
C PHE A 53 -4.92 18.45 -2.54
N LEU A 54 -6.02 17.75 -2.23
CA LEU A 54 -6.17 16.37 -2.66
C LEU A 54 -6.40 16.35 -4.18
N PRO A 55 -5.69 15.48 -4.92
CA PRO A 55 -6.00 15.27 -6.32
C PRO A 55 -7.43 14.73 -6.46
N ASP A 56 -8.06 15.00 -7.60
CA ASP A 56 -9.35 14.40 -7.90
C ASP A 56 -9.19 12.87 -8.00
N LEU A 57 -9.71 12.15 -7.01
CA LEU A 57 -9.65 10.70 -6.94
C LEU A 57 -10.58 10.02 -7.95
N THR A 58 -11.50 10.78 -8.56
CA THR A 58 -12.37 10.31 -9.64
C THR A 58 -11.71 10.42 -11.01
N GLU A 59 -10.66 11.23 -11.14
CA GLU A 59 -9.84 11.29 -12.34
C GLU A 59 -8.84 10.13 -12.35
N THR A 60 -9.09 9.13 -13.19
CA THR A 60 -8.08 8.15 -13.56
C THR A 60 -7.03 8.83 -14.43
N SER A 61 -5.99 9.37 -13.80
CA SER A 61 -4.81 9.84 -14.52
C SER A 61 -4.14 8.65 -15.21
N PRO A 62 -4.13 8.56 -16.55
CA PRO A 62 -3.48 7.46 -17.24
C PRO A 62 -1.97 7.60 -17.03
N THR A 63 -1.42 6.76 -16.16
CA THR A 63 0.03 6.63 -16.02
C THR A 63 0.51 5.73 -17.14
N THR A 64 1.48 6.17 -17.94
CA THR A 64 2.09 5.35 -19.00
C THR A 64 3.58 5.26 -18.74
N LEU A 65 4.16 4.07 -18.92
CA LEU A 65 5.58 3.84 -18.73
C LEU A 65 6.36 4.12 -20.03
N ASP A 66 7.41 4.92 -19.95
CA ASP A 66 8.29 5.21 -21.09
C ASP A 66 9.35 4.10 -21.27
N TYR A 67 9.02 3.10 -22.08
CA TYR A 67 9.94 2.01 -22.42
C TYR A 67 11.11 2.45 -23.32
N SER A 68 11.12 3.69 -23.80
CA SER A 68 12.22 4.27 -24.58
C SER A 68 13.23 5.00 -23.71
N ALA A 69 13.00 5.08 -22.41
CA ALA A 69 13.92 5.73 -21.48
C ALA A 69 15.30 5.04 -21.45
N PRO A 70 16.41 5.76 -21.22
CA PRO A 70 17.78 5.23 -21.31
C PRO A 70 18.06 4.05 -20.38
N ASN A 71 17.36 3.98 -19.26
CA ASN A 71 17.43 2.88 -18.28
C ASN A 71 16.72 1.59 -18.74
N VAL A 72 15.94 1.65 -19.83
CA VAL A 72 15.30 0.50 -20.48
C VAL A 72 16.00 0.18 -21.81
N GLN A 73 16.41 1.23 -22.54
CA GLN A 73 17.15 1.16 -23.80
C GLN A 73 18.65 1.25 -23.54
N ASP A 74 19.22 0.20 -22.96
CA ASP A 74 20.66 0.12 -22.70
C ASP A 74 21.40 -0.50 -23.89
N ASP A 75 22.39 0.23 -24.43
CA ASP A 75 23.20 -0.15 -25.59
C ASP A 75 24.12 -1.37 -25.32
N GLU A 76 24.38 -1.73 -24.06
CA GLU A 76 25.13 -2.94 -23.71
C GLU A 76 24.34 -4.23 -23.97
N HIS A 77 23.01 -4.14 -24.08
CA HIS A 77 22.14 -5.29 -24.30
C HIS A 77 21.90 -5.56 -25.78
N THR A 78 21.74 -6.82 -26.15
CA THR A 78 21.32 -7.19 -27.50
C THR A 78 19.86 -6.76 -27.74
N SER A 79 19.51 -6.49 -29.00
CA SER A 79 18.13 -6.16 -29.39
C SER A 79 17.10 -7.22 -28.94
N ALA A 80 17.49 -8.50 -28.89
CA ALA A 80 16.64 -9.58 -28.41
C ALA A 80 16.38 -9.50 -26.90
N GLU A 81 17.40 -9.18 -26.10
CA GLU A 81 17.27 -9.00 -24.65
C GLU A 81 16.42 -7.78 -24.31
N GLN A 82 16.65 -6.65 -25.00
CA GLN A 82 15.82 -5.45 -24.85
C GLN A 82 14.35 -5.73 -25.19
N SER A 83 14.10 -6.42 -26.30
CA SER A 83 12.73 -6.79 -26.70
C SER A 83 12.05 -7.67 -25.66
N ARG A 84 12.79 -8.61 -25.05
CA ARG A 84 12.28 -9.48 -23.99
C ARG A 84 11.99 -8.69 -22.71
N LEU A 85 12.86 -7.77 -22.33
CA LEU A 85 12.65 -6.89 -21.17
C LEU A 85 11.39 -6.03 -21.37
N VAL A 86 11.27 -5.35 -22.50
CA VAL A 86 10.10 -4.51 -22.81
C VAL A 86 8.81 -5.33 -22.82
N ALA A 87 8.84 -6.56 -23.36
CA ALA A 87 7.68 -7.45 -23.32
C ALA A 87 7.27 -7.82 -21.88
N MET A 88 8.25 -8.13 -21.02
CA MET A 88 8.00 -8.40 -19.60
C MET A 88 7.41 -7.19 -18.88
N LEU A 89 7.98 -6.00 -19.09
CA LEU A 89 7.52 -4.77 -18.44
C LEU A 89 6.10 -4.41 -18.88
N ARG A 90 5.79 -4.48 -20.19
CA ARG A 90 4.43 -4.27 -20.71
C ARG A 90 3.42 -5.27 -20.15
N SER A 91 3.82 -6.53 -19.96
CA SER A 91 2.95 -7.55 -19.38
C SER A 91 2.58 -7.28 -17.91
N HIS A 92 3.32 -6.42 -17.20
CA HIS A 92 3.11 -6.12 -15.78
C HIS A 92 2.81 -4.62 -15.54
N GLU A 93 2.48 -3.87 -16.60
CA GLU A 93 2.28 -2.42 -16.54
C GLU A 93 1.20 -2.01 -15.53
N GLU A 94 0.04 -2.67 -15.53
CA GLU A 94 -1.04 -2.36 -14.60
C GLU A 94 -0.63 -2.53 -13.13
N ILE A 95 0.12 -3.59 -12.83
CA ILE A 95 0.59 -3.86 -11.46
C ILE A 95 1.65 -2.82 -11.07
N MET A 96 2.57 -2.48 -11.97
CA MET A 96 3.58 -1.45 -11.72
C MET A 96 2.93 -0.10 -11.41
N ILE A 97 1.95 0.31 -12.23
CA ILE A 97 1.19 1.55 -12.03
C ILE A 97 0.43 1.52 -10.70
N ALA A 98 -0.35 0.47 -10.44
CA ALA A 98 -1.18 0.37 -9.24
C ALA A 98 -0.34 0.27 -7.95
N SER A 99 0.85 -0.32 -8.02
CA SER A 99 1.78 -0.40 -6.89
C SER A 99 2.64 0.85 -6.70
N GLY A 100 2.51 1.86 -7.58
CA GLY A 100 3.35 3.07 -7.56
C GLY A 100 4.81 2.80 -7.93
N ASN A 101 5.10 1.66 -8.55
CA ASN A 101 6.43 1.32 -9.04
C ASN A 101 6.62 1.92 -10.44
N ALA A 102 7.49 2.91 -10.54
CA ALA A 102 7.91 3.48 -11.82
C ALA A 102 9.10 2.71 -12.42
N LEU A 103 9.41 3.00 -13.69
CA LEU A 103 10.68 2.58 -14.28
C LEU A 103 11.87 3.21 -13.51
N PRO A 104 13.02 2.53 -13.45
CA PRO A 104 14.19 3.09 -12.76
C PRO A 104 14.58 4.44 -13.38
N LEU A 105 15.09 5.37 -12.56
CA LEU A 105 15.56 6.65 -13.07
C LEU A 105 16.88 6.46 -13.84
N PRO A 106 17.17 7.29 -14.86
CA PRO A 106 18.47 7.29 -15.52
C PRO A 106 19.60 7.54 -14.51
N ALA A 107 20.65 6.72 -14.56
CA ALA A 107 21.90 6.98 -13.87
C ALA A 107 22.77 7.89 -14.75
N TYR A 108 23.07 9.10 -14.27
CA TYR A 108 23.93 10.08 -14.95
C TYR A 108 25.38 10.00 -14.49
#